data_AF-A0A6G1YL93-F1
#
_entry.id   AF-A0A6G1YL93-F1
#
_cell.length_a   1.000
_cell.length_b   1.000
_cell.length_c   1.000
_cell.angle_alpha   90.00
_cell.angle_beta   90.00
_cell.angle_gamma   90.00
#
_symmetry.space_group_name_H-M   'P 1'
#
loop_
_entity.id
_entity.type
_entity.pdbx_description
1 polymer ?
#
loop_
_entity_poly.entity_id
_entity_poly.type
_entity_poly.pdbx_seq_one_letter_code
_entity_poly.pdbx_strand_id
1 'polypeptide(L)'
;MQNGLTLDDVQKPLTFDSISPKWAERLEQERQPIPLSFKWLRWWLEMISFSKCVVGEAHGFSSSYTPSCHECGRIGSIFAFSFTMHSYPKLQEYKQRFVMHWNEKHRINKIGHDFKKPL
;
A
#
# COMPACT_ATOMS: atom_id res chain seq x y z
N MET A 1 -32.99 4.91 5.51
CA MET A 1 -32.34 3.66 5.94
C MET A 1 -30.99 4.04 6.52
N GLN A 2 -30.84 3.87 7.84
CA GLN A 2 -29.62 4.23 8.57
C GLN A 2 -28.58 3.11 8.36
N ASN A 3 -27.54 3.35 7.56
CA ASN A 3 -26.39 2.46 7.50
C ASN A 3 -25.43 2.85 8.62
N GLY A 4 -25.72 2.39 9.84
CA GLY A 4 -24.77 2.43 10.94
C GLY A 4 -23.71 1.36 10.72
N LEU A 5 -22.49 1.76 10.39
CA LEU A 5 -21.31 0.91 10.57
C LEU A 5 -21.23 0.60 12.07
N THR A 6 -21.30 -0.69 12.43
CA THR A 6 -21.21 -1.12 13.82
C THR A 6 -19.76 -0.97 14.31
N LEU A 7 -19.57 -0.76 15.62
CA LEU A 7 -18.24 -0.69 16.24
C LEU A 7 -17.38 -1.95 16.01
N ASP A 8 -18.02 -3.05 15.58
CA ASP A 8 -17.35 -4.31 15.24
C ASP A 8 -16.60 -4.26 13.90
N ASP A 9 -17.08 -3.49 12.90
CA ASP A 9 -16.34 -3.21 11.66
C ASP A 9 -15.06 -2.38 11.93
N VAL A 10 -15.01 -1.69 13.06
CA VAL A 10 -13.88 -0.86 13.51
C VAL A 10 -12.74 -1.72 14.10
N GLN A 11 -12.91 -3.04 14.27
CA GLN A 11 -11.91 -3.88 14.95
C GLN A 11 -11.09 -4.80 14.05
N LYS A 12 -11.57 -5.17 12.85
CA LYS A 12 -10.82 -6.06 11.96
C LYS A 12 -9.60 -5.37 11.33
N PRO A 13 -8.38 -5.93 11.48
CA PRO A 13 -7.18 -5.40 10.83
C PRO A 13 -7.40 -5.27 9.32
N LEU A 14 -7.01 -4.13 8.77
CA LEU A 14 -6.99 -3.90 7.33
C LEU A 14 -6.04 -4.91 6.69
N THR A 15 -6.48 -5.54 5.60
CA THR A 15 -5.64 -6.42 4.78
C THR A 15 -4.88 -5.61 3.74
N PHE A 16 -3.88 -6.22 3.09
CA PHE A 16 -3.13 -5.55 2.02
C PHE A 16 -4.05 -5.07 0.90
N ASP A 17 -5.02 -5.90 0.49
CA ASP A 17 -6.02 -5.59 -0.54
C ASP A 17 -6.84 -4.35 -0.23
N SER A 18 -7.15 -4.13 1.05
CA SER A 18 -7.90 -2.95 1.49
C SER A 18 -7.04 -1.68 1.57
N ILE A 19 -5.72 -1.83 1.76
CA ILE A 19 -4.78 -0.72 1.92
C ILE A 19 -4.26 -0.25 0.56
N SER A 20 -3.92 -1.17 -0.35
CA SER A 20 -3.27 -0.90 -1.63
C SER A 20 -3.83 -1.82 -2.72
N PRO A 21 -5.12 -1.66 -3.08
CA PRO A 21 -5.85 -2.63 -3.91
C PRO A 21 -5.22 -2.87 -5.28
N LYS A 22 -4.77 -1.81 -5.96
CA LYS A 22 -4.16 -1.94 -7.29
C LYS A 22 -2.84 -2.69 -7.22
N TRP A 23 -2.04 -2.46 -6.18
CA TRP A 23 -0.80 -3.22 -5.99
C TRP A 23 -1.05 -4.65 -5.48
N ALA A 24 -2.12 -4.89 -4.72
CA ALA A 24 -2.54 -6.23 -4.35
C ALA A 24 -2.86 -7.08 -5.58
N GLU A 25 -3.72 -6.57 -6.47
CA GLU A 25 -4.03 -7.24 -7.74
C GLU A 25 -2.77 -7.55 -8.56
N ARG A 26 -1.81 -6.62 -8.60
CA ARG A 26 -0.57 -6.77 -9.37
C ARG A 26 0.40 -7.78 -8.77
N LEU A 27 0.58 -7.77 -7.46
CA LEU A 27 1.58 -8.60 -6.77
C LEU A 27 1.06 -10.01 -6.49
N GLU A 28 -0.25 -10.22 -6.51
CA GLU A 28 -0.87 -11.54 -6.35
C GLU A 28 -1.12 -12.27 -7.68
N GLN A 29 -0.87 -11.62 -8.82
CA GLN A 29 -0.81 -12.31 -10.12
C GLN A 29 0.26 -13.41 -10.07
N GLU A 30 -0.14 -14.65 -10.36
CA GLU A 30 0.71 -15.87 -10.33
C GLU A 30 2.03 -15.72 -11.10
N ARG A 31 2.08 -14.78 -12.06
CA ARG A 31 3.29 -14.46 -12.82
C ARG A 31 3.55 -12.96 -12.78
N GLN A 32 4.62 -12.58 -12.08
CA GLN A 32 5.18 -11.24 -12.22
C GLN A 32 5.54 -10.97 -13.70
N PRO A 33 5.42 -9.71 -14.16
CA PRO A 33 5.76 -9.40 -15.53
C PRO A 33 7.24 -9.71 -15.78
N ILE A 34 7.53 -10.24 -16.97
CA ILE A 34 8.89 -10.59 -17.37
C ILE A 34 9.77 -9.33 -17.29
N PRO A 35 10.97 -9.40 -16.68
CA PRO A 35 11.91 -8.28 -16.64
C PRO A 35 12.04 -7.58 -17.99
N LEU A 36 12.11 -6.25 -17.98
CA LEU A 36 12.25 -5.40 -19.19
C LEU A 36 11.09 -5.45 -20.21
N SER A 37 10.04 -6.24 -19.98
CA SER A 37 8.80 -6.10 -20.76
C SER A 37 8.17 -4.72 -20.53
N PHE A 38 7.37 -4.25 -21.49
CA PHE A 38 6.65 -2.97 -21.33
C PHE A 38 5.80 -2.92 -20.06
N LYS A 39 5.15 -4.04 -19.70
CA LYS A 39 4.38 -4.18 -18.46
C LYS A 39 5.28 -4.06 -17.23
N TRP A 40 6.43 -4.73 -17.22
CA TRP A 40 7.39 -4.65 -16.13
C TRP A 40 7.95 -3.23 -15.96
N LEU A 41 8.37 -2.59 -17.05
CA LEU A 41 8.93 -1.24 -17.00
C LEU A 41 7.91 -0.23 -16.47
N ARG A 42 6.65 -0.32 -16.91
CA ARG A 42 5.57 0.52 -16.39
C ARG A 42 5.38 0.31 -14.88
N TRP A 43 5.33 -0.93 -14.43
CA TRP A 43 5.16 -1.22 -13.00
C TRP A 43 6.36 -0.74 -12.19
N TRP A 44 7.58 -0.96 -12.68
CA TRP A 44 8.79 -0.48 -12.05
C TRP A 44 8.80 1.05 -11.89
N LEU A 45 8.43 1.80 -12.94
CA LEU A 45 8.30 3.27 -12.90
C LEU A 45 7.25 3.74 -11.88
N GLU A 46 6.12 3.03 -11.77
CA GLU A 46 5.11 3.32 -10.75
C GLU A 46 5.62 2.97 -9.34
N MET A 47 6.43 1.92 -9.18
CA MET A 47 6.97 1.46 -7.90
C MET A 47 8.03 2.41 -7.32
N ILE A 48 8.87 3.02 -8.16
CA ILE A 48 9.87 4.02 -7.73
C ILE A 48 9.26 5.41 -7.49
N SER A 49 8.05 5.66 -7.99
CA SER A 49 7.34 6.92 -7.80
C SER A 49 6.69 6.95 -6.41
N PHE A 50 7.11 7.88 -5.55
CA PHE A 50 6.57 7.98 -4.20
C PHE A 50 5.04 8.16 -4.15
N SER A 51 4.42 8.82 -5.12
CA SER A 51 2.96 8.96 -5.15
C SER A 51 2.22 7.75 -5.71
N LYS A 52 2.88 6.87 -6.48
CA LYS A 52 2.21 5.75 -7.18
C LYS A 52 2.59 4.37 -6.65
N CYS A 53 3.63 4.26 -5.83
CA CYS A 53 4.07 2.99 -5.24
C CYS A 53 3.03 2.45 -4.24
N VAL A 54 3.28 1.26 -3.68
CA VAL A 54 2.40 0.57 -2.71
C VAL A 54 1.94 1.50 -1.59
N VAL A 55 2.88 2.25 -1.02
CA VAL A 55 2.64 3.17 0.10
C VAL A 55 1.96 4.45 -0.37
N GLY A 56 2.33 4.96 -1.55
CA GLY A 56 1.69 6.13 -2.14
C GLY A 56 0.21 5.90 -2.43
N GLU A 57 -0.15 4.74 -2.99
CA GLU A 57 -1.55 4.33 -3.18
C GLU A 57 -2.30 4.33 -1.85
N ALA A 58 -1.71 3.77 -0.79
CA ALA A 58 -2.33 3.71 0.53
C ALA A 58 -2.63 5.09 1.13
N HIS A 59 -1.82 6.08 0.78
CA HIS A 59 -2.01 7.50 1.10
C HIS A 59 -2.86 8.27 0.07
N GLY A 60 -3.63 7.57 -0.78
CA GLY A 60 -4.49 8.21 -1.79
C GLY A 60 -3.73 8.74 -3.00
N PHE A 61 -2.73 8.00 -3.45
CA PHE A 61 -1.80 8.38 -4.52
C PHE A 61 -1.00 9.66 -4.19
N SER A 62 -0.48 9.73 -2.97
CA SER A 62 0.25 10.90 -2.45
C SER A 62 1.62 10.51 -1.91
N SER A 63 2.60 11.39 -2.06
CA SER A 63 3.92 11.26 -1.43
C SER A 63 3.98 11.88 -0.03
N SER A 64 2.86 12.29 0.56
CA SER A 64 2.84 12.97 1.87
C SER A 64 3.42 12.14 3.03
N TYR A 65 3.51 10.83 2.87
CA TYR A 65 4.14 9.93 3.82
C TYR A 65 5.66 10.08 3.89
N THR A 66 6.32 10.62 2.86
CA THR A 66 7.79 10.72 2.84
C THR A 66 8.35 11.61 3.97
N PRO A 67 7.78 12.80 4.28
CA PRO A 67 8.18 13.56 5.46
C PRO A 67 7.52 13.11 6.75
N SER A 68 6.36 12.44 6.70
CA SER A 68 5.53 12.18 7.88
C SER A 68 5.69 10.78 8.49
N CYS A 69 6.25 9.82 7.75
CA CYS A 69 6.47 8.47 8.24
C CYS A 69 7.71 7.82 7.59
N HIS A 70 8.81 7.82 8.34
CA HIS A 70 10.08 7.23 7.89
C HIS A 70 9.98 5.74 7.54
N GLU A 71 9.20 4.96 8.31
CA GLU A 71 9.03 3.53 8.05
C GLU A 71 8.26 3.27 6.74
N CYS A 72 7.23 4.07 6.43
CA CYS A 72 6.56 4.07 5.13
C CYS A 72 7.54 4.40 3.99
N GLY A 73 8.44 5.37 4.17
CA GLY A 73 9.53 5.66 3.25
C GLY A 73 10.44 4.45 2.99
N ARG A 74 10.91 3.82 4.07
CA ARG A 74 11.76 2.62 4.01
C ARG A 74 11.08 1.44 3.33
N ILE A 75 9.83 1.16 3.70
CA ILE A 75 9.01 0.09 3.12
C ILE A 75 8.85 0.31 1.61
N GLY A 76 8.51 1.53 1.18
CA GLY A 76 8.39 1.88 -0.24
C GLY A 76 9.67 1.60 -1.03
N SER A 77 10.83 2.03 -0.51
CA SER A 77 12.13 1.76 -1.12
C SER A 77 12.44 0.26 -1.23
N ILE A 78 12.07 -0.53 -0.22
CA ILE A 78 12.32 -1.97 -0.22
C ILE A 78 11.38 -2.71 -1.17
N PHE A 79 10.12 -2.27 -1.32
CA PHE A 79 9.25 -2.77 -2.39
C PHE A 79 9.86 -2.54 -3.77
N ALA A 80 10.35 -1.33 -4.03
CA ALA A 80 10.99 -0.99 -5.30
C ALA A 80 12.24 -1.83 -5.57
N PHE A 81 13.12 -1.98 -4.57
CA PHE A 81 14.31 -2.83 -4.66
C PHE A 81 13.95 -4.30 -4.89
N SER A 82 13.02 -4.84 -4.10
CA SER A 82 12.63 -6.25 -4.18
C SER A 82 11.94 -6.59 -5.50
N PHE A 83 11.11 -5.67 -6.03
CA PHE A 83 10.53 -5.80 -7.37
C PHE A 83 11.59 -5.78 -8.46
N THR A 84 12.57 -4.86 -8.36
CA THR A 84 13.70 -4.77 -9.32
C THR A 84 14.53 -6.06 -9.34
N MET A 85 14.77 -6.64 -8.16
CA MET A 85 15.53 -7.89 -7.98
C MET A 85 14.69 -9.16 -8.23
N HIS A 86 13.41 -9.04 -8.61
CA HIS A 86 12.46 -10.16 -8.72
C HIS A 86 12.41 -11.06 -7.47
N SER A 87 12.60 -10.47 -6.29
CA SER A 87 12.59 -11.21 -5.03
C SER A 87 11.17 -11.31 -4.46
N TYR A 88 10.42 -12.32 -4.92
CA TYR A 88 9.07 -12.58 -4.42
C TYR A 88 8.99 -12.85 -2.91
N PRO A 89 9.91 -13.64 -2.29
CA PRO A 89 9.89 -13.84 -0.84
C PRO A 89 10.04 -12.53 -0.07
N LYS A 90 10.89 -11.61 -0.55
CA LYS A 90 11.10 -10.30 0.07
C LYS A 90 9.89 -9.40 -0.08
N LEU A 91 9.22 -9.44 -1.24
CA LEU A 91 7.95 -8.74 -1.45
C LEU A 91 6.86 -9.21 -0.49
N GLN A 92 6.72 -10.53 -0.27
CA GLN A 92 5.73 -11.07 0.67
C GLN A 92 6.07 -10.74 2.13
N GLU A 93 7.35 -10.80 2.53
CA GLU A 93 7.80 -10.35 3.85
C GLU A 93 7.42 -8.88 4.10
N TYR A 94 7.69 -8.01 3.14
CA TYR A 94 7.42 -6.57 3.28
C TYR A 94 5.94 -6.22 3.12
N LYS A 95 5.15 -7.03 2.39
CA LYS A 95 3.68 -6.99 2.40
C LYS A 95 3.13 -7.14 3.82
N GLN A 96 3.61 -8.15 4.55
CA GLN A 96 3.17 -8.38 5.93
C GLN A 96 3.61 -7.25 6.88
N ARG A 97 4.88 -6.82 6.80
CA ARG A 97 5.40 -5.70 7.60
C ARG A 97 4.62 -4.41 7.35
N PHE A 98 4.29 -4.14 6.09
CA PHE A 98 3.51 -2.97 5.70
C PHE A 98 2.10 -3.01 6.30
N VAL A 99 1.40 -4.13 6.17
CA VAL A 99 0.06 -4.30 6.76
C VAL A 99 0.08 -4.09 8.27
N MET A 100 1.06 -4.69 8.97
CA MET A 100 1.22 -4.54 10.42
C MET A 100 1.45 -3.07 10.79
N HIS A 101 2.45 -2.43 10.18
CA HIS A 101 2.77 -1.01 10.42
C HIS A 101 1.58 -0.10 10.13
N TRP A 102 0.85 -0.35 9.04
CA TRP A 102 -0.31 0.44 8.66
C TRP A 102 -1.43 0.38 9.70
N ASN A 103 -1.75 -0.83 10.16
CA ASN A 103 -2.77 -1.03 11.19
C ASN A 103 -2.39 -0.40 12.53
N GLU A 104 -1.10 -0.39 12.86
CA GLU A 104 -0.59 0.20 14.12
C GLU A 104 -0.53 1.74 14.09
N LYS A 105 -0.13 2.36 12.98
CA LYS A 105 0.22 3.79 12.94
C LYS A 105 -0.75 4.67 12.15
N HIS A 106 -1.46 4.12 11.17
CA HIS A 106 -2.24 4.91 10.21
C HIS A 106 -3.75 4.67 10.30
N ARG A 107 -4.18 3.58 10.95
CA ARG A 107 -5.58 3.18 11.07
C ARG A 107 -6.46 4.24 11.76
N ILE A 108 -5.97 4.87 12.83
CA ILE A 108 -6.73 5.86 13.61
C ILE A 108 -6.88 7.18 12.84
N ASN A 109 -5.86 7.58 12.05
CA ASN A 109 -5.87 8.83 11.30
C ASN A 109 -6.81 8.81 10.08
N LYS A 110 -7.07 7.62 9.51
CA LYS A 110 -8.01 7.49 8.37
C LYS A 110 -9.45 7.77 8.80
N ILE A 111 -9.85 7.27 9.98
CA ILE A 111 -11.18 7.48 10.56
C ILE A 111 -11.44 8.99 10.77
N GLY A 112 -10.49 9.72 11.36
CA GLY A 112 -10.63 11.16 11.58
C GLY A 112 -10.73 12.02 10.30
N HIS A 113 -10.28 11.50 9.16
CA HIS A 113 -10.32 12.21 7.87
C HIS A 113 -11.59 11.90 7.05
N ASP A 114 -12.11 10.66 7.11
CA ASP A 114 -13.37 10.30 6.43
C ASP A 114 -14.60 10.97 7.07
N PHE A 115 -14.58 11.27 8.37
CA PHE A 115 -15.65 12.04 9.04
C PHE A 115 -15.66 13.55 8.72
N LYS A 116 -14.65 14.08 8.03
CA LYS A 116 -14.51 15.52 7.73
C LYS A 116 -14.77 15.89 6.26
N LYS A 117 -15.23 14.97 5.40
CA LYS A 117 -15.69 15.34 4.06
C LYS A 117 -17.06 16.05 4.17
N PRO A 118 -17.18 17.33 3.79
CA PRO A 118 -18.50 17.94 3.64
C PRO A 118 -19.21 17.31 2.43
N LEU A 119 -20.53 17.12 2.57
CA LEU A 119 -21.44 16.75 1.48
C LEU A 119 -21.42 17.78 0.34
#